data_AF-A0A926Y4G0-F1
#
_entry.id   AF-A0A926Y4G0-F1
#
_cell.length_a   1.000
_cell.length_b   1.000
_cell.length_c   1.000
_cell.angle_alpha   90.00
_cell.angle_beta   90.00
_cell.angle_gamma   90.00
#
_symmetry.space_group_name_H-M   'P 1'
#
loop_
_entity.id
_entity.type
_entity.pdbx_description
1 polymer ?
#
loop_
_entity_poly.entity_id
_entity_poly.type
_entity_poly.pdbx_seq_one_letter_code
_entity_poly.pdbx_strand_id
1 'polypeptide(L)'
;MTLASASLPLRAQTNPSSNWYDCTTREQFTSQKADWCNQIRQMMNASYIFAPGGRATLRNGEFVDRTNQRYVGLDNRPGRVATGDLDGDGISDIVTLLTTNTGGSSGVYTHLVVGLQRGERVIPTVPITLGDRVQVQSVRIQDRKILVDVIVHGENDPRCCPTVRVQQVYRLGLMSVDE
;
A
#
# COMPACT_ATOMS: atom_id res chain seq x y z
N MET A 1 13.15 8.46 2.81
CA MET A 1 11.80 8.88 3.28
C MET A 1 11.17 7.72 4.01
N THR A 2 10.57 8.00 5.16
CA THR A 2 9.86 7.03 6.01
C THR A 2 8.43 7.50 6.22
N LEU A 3 7.49 6.60 6.49
CA LEU A 3 6.10 6.96 6.79
C LEU A 3 5.92 7.14 8.30
N ALA A 4 5.31 8.24 8.72
CA ALA A 4 4.90 8.46 10.12
C ALA A 4 3.38 8.25 10.27
N SER A 5 2.91 7.70 11.39
CA SER A 5 1.51 7.26 11.57
C SER A 5 0.77 7.88 12.78
N ALA A 6 -0.56 7.93 12.70
CA ALA A 6 -1.47 8.20 13.82
C ALA A 6 -2.80 7.44 13.62
N SER A 7 -3.46 6.98 14.69
CA SER A 7 -4.73 6.24 14.63
C SER A 7 -5.89 7.09 15.20
N LEU A 8 -7.01 7.17 14.48
CA LEU A 8 -8.19 7.95 14.85
C LEU A 8 -9.48 7.11 14.68
N PRO A 9 -10.56 7.40 15.45
CA PRO A 9 -11.86 6.76 15.26
C PRO A 9 -12.46 7.15 13.89
N LEU A 10 -13.06 6.16 13.21
CA LEU A 10 -13.59 6.30 11.85
C LEU A 10 -14.80 7.24 11.83
N ARG A 11 -14.75 8.32 11.05
CA ARG A 11 -15.92 9.16 10.73
C ARG A 11 -16.54 8.70 9.41
N ALA A 12 -17.88 8.71 9.33
CA ALA A 12 -18.59 8.43 8.09
C ALA A 12 -18.19 9.46 7.02
N GLN A 13 -17.50 9.02 5.97
CA GLN A 13 -17.20 9.82 4.79
C GLN A 13 -17.61 9.03 3.55
N THR A 14 -18.32 9.70 2.65
CA THR A 14 -18.68 9.19 1.33
C THR A 14 -17.40 8.91 0.55
N ASN A 15 -17.21 7.67 0.11
CA ASN A 15 -16.04 7.21 -0.62
C ASN A 15 -15.96 7.99 -1.96
N PRO A 16 -15.12 9.02 -2.11
CA PRO A 16 -14.90 9.59 -3.43
C PRO A 16 -14.20 8.49 -4.22
N SER A 17 -14.66 8.23 -5.44
CA SER A 17 -14.08 7.25 -6.36
C SER A 17 -12.57 7.12 -6.15
N SER A 18 -12.11 5.97 -5.63
CA SER A 18 -10.68 5.67 -5.65
C SER A 18 -10.23 5.86 -7.08
N ASN A 19 -9.18 6.67 -7.31
CA ASN A 19 -8.56 6.91 -8.62
C ASN A 19 -7.91 5.62 -9.18
N TRP A 20 -8.66 4.53 -9.25
CA TRP A 20 -8.24 3.21 -9.71
C TRP A 20 -8.71 3.04 -11.15
N TYR A 21 -7.84 2.46 -11.99
CA TYR A 21 -8.16 2.20 -13.39
C TYR A 21 -7.93 0.73 -13.74
N ASP A 22 -8.78 0.17 -14.60
CA ASP A 22 -8.53 -1.14 -15.18
C ASP A 22 -7.59 -1.01 -16.38
N CYS A 23 -6.32 -1.40 -16.24
CA CYS A 23 -5.35 -1.30 -17.32
C CYS A 23 -5.50 -2.37 -18.43
N THR A 24 -6.50 -3.25 -18.35
CA THR A 24 -6.70 -4.35 -19.31
C THR A 24 -7.72 -4.05 -20.39
N THR A 25 -8.44 -2.94 -20.25
CA THR A 25 -9.47 -2.51 -21.19
C THR A 25 -8.85 -1.98 -22.50
N ARG A 26 -9.63 -1.97 -23.58
CA ARG A 26 -9.15 -1.69 -24.96
C ARG A 26 -9.47 -0.29 -25.48
N GLU A 27 -10.04 0.59 -24.66
CA GLU A 27 -10.26 1.97 -25.04
C GLU A 27 -8.95 2.75 -25.16
N GLN A 28 -9.03 3.92 -25.79
CA GLN A 28 -7.93 4.87 -25.75
C GLN A 28 -7.79 5.43 -24.33
N PHE A 29 -6.62 5.27 -23.73
CA PHE A 29 -6.39 5.74 -22.37
C PHE A 29 -6.25 7.26 -22.34
N THR A 30 -6.90 7.88 -21.37
CA THR A 30 -6.57 9.27 -20.99
C THR A 30 -5.14 9.31 -20.44
N SER A 31 -4.49 10.49 -20.48
CA SER A 31 -3.15 10.66 -19.89
C SER A 31 -3.12 10.21 -18.42
N GLN A 32 -4.14 10.59 -17.64
CA GLN A 32 -4.28 10.19 -16.24
C GLN A 32 -4.31 8.66 -16.06
N LYS A 33 -5.06 7.95 -16.90
CA LYS A 33 -5.11 6.48 -16.87
C LYS A 33 -3.77 5.87 -17.31
N ALA A 34 -3.14 6.42 -18.33
CA ALA A 34 -1.85 5.96 -18.82
C ALA A 34 -0.76 6.09 -17.73
N ASP A 35 -0.71 7.23 -17.05
CA ASP A 35 0.22 7.50 -15.95
C ASP A 35 -0.03 6.54 -14.78
N TRP A 36 -1.29 6.38 -14.37
CA TRP A 36 -1.66 5.42 -13.32
C TRP A 36 -1.24 3.99 -13.69
N CYS A 37 -1.51 3.56 -14.92
CA CYS A 37 -1.15 2.24 -15.42
C CYS A 37 0.36 2.04 -15.51
N ASN A 38 1.13 3.08 -15.83
CA ASN A 38 2.58 3.04 -15.76
C ASN A 38 3.04 2.83 -14.32
N GLN A 39 2.51 3.60 -13.38
CA GLN A 39 2.92 3.55 -11.98
C GLN A 39 2.67 2.18 -11.34
N ILE A 40 1.44 1.67 -11.46
CA ILE A 40 1.09 0.39 -10.85
C ILE A 40 1.86 -0.77 -11.49
N ARG A 41 2.17 -0.70 -12.79
CA ARG A 41 2.98 -1.73 -13.48
C ARG A 41 4.40 -1.77 -12.95
N GLN A 42 5.00 -0.61 -12.68
CA GLN A 42 6.33 -0.53 -12.07
C GLN A 42 6.31 -1.11 -10.66
N MET A 43 5.31 -0.78 -9.85
CA MET A 43 5.12 -1.36 -8.52
C MET A 43 4.95 -2.90 -8.58
N MET A 44 4.13 -3.41 -9.50
CA MET A 44 3.96 -4.86 -9.71
C MET A 44 5.24 -5.60 -10.13
N ASN A 45 6.30 -4.90 -10.54
CA ASN A 45 7.58 -5.50 -10.95
C ASN A 45 8.77 -5.01 -10.11
N ALA A 46 8.50 -4.29 -9.02
CA ALA A 46 9.52 -3.71 -8.17
C ALA A 46 10.10 -4.73 -7.17
N SER A 47 11.19 -4.32 -6.52
CA SER A 47 11.75 -5.03 -5.36
C SER A 47 11.41 -4.29 -4.07
N TYR A 48 10.97 -5.04 -3.08
CA TYR A 48 10.56 -4.52 -1.77
C TYR A 48 11.42 -5.11 -0.68
N ILE A 49 11.68 -4.32 0.35
CA ILE A 49 12.39 -4.72 1.57
C ILE A 49 11.46 -4.38 2.74
N PHE A 50 11.03 -5.38 3.50
CA PHE A 50 10.09 -5.21 4.61
C PHE A 50 10.49 -6.06 5.81
N ALA A 51 10.07 -5.62 6.99
CA ALA A 51 10.35 -6.27 8.26
C ALA A 51 9.05 -6.63 8.99
N PRO A 52 8.89 -7.89 9.46
CA PRO A 52 9.74 -9.05 9.16
C PRO A 52 9.56 -9.51 7.71
N GLY A 53 10.56 -10.15 7.10
CA GLY A 53 10.38 -10.86 5.83
C GLY A 53 11.42 -10.64 4.74
N GLY A 54 12.33 -9.68 4.89
CA GLY A 54 13.50 -9.51 4.01
C GLY A 54 13.15 -8.89 2.66
N ARG A 55 13.80 -9.36 1.58
CA ARG A 55 13.60 -8.85 0.23
C ARG A 55 12.69 -9.78 -0.59
N ALA A 56 11.85 -9.20 -1.44
CA ALA A 56 11.12 -9.88 -2.49
C ALA A 56 11.08 -9.02 -3.76
N THR A 57 11.31 -9.65 -4.92
CA THR A 57 11.14 -9.00 -6.22
C THR A 57 9.88 -9.54 -6.86
N LEU A 58 8.91 -8.66 -7.11
CA LEU A 58 7.64 -9.06 -7.71
C LEU A 58 7.79 -9.26 -9.23
N ARG A 59 6.95 -10.13 -9.77
CA ARG A 59 6.72 -10.31 -11.20
C ARG A 59 5.21 -10.28 -11.40
N ASN A 60 4.73 -9.26 -12.12
CA ASN A 60 3.29 -9.06 -12.33
C ASN A 60 2.46 -9.06 -11.02
N GLY A 61 3.02 -8.48 -9.96
CA GLY A 61 2.33 -8.27 -8.69
C GLY A 61 2.61 -9.34 -7.63
N GLU A 62 3.34 -10.41 -7.95
CA GLU A 62 3.55 -11.51 -7.01
C GLU A 62 5.00 -11.98 -6.93
N PHE A 63 5.35 -12.51 -5.76
CA PHE A 63 6.55 -13.31 -5.51
C PHE A 63 6.13 -14.57 -4.76
N VAL A 64 6.56 -15.73 -5.25
CA VAL A 64 6.25 -17.04 -4.67
C VAL A 64 7.53 -17.84 -4.51
N ASP A 65 7.83 -18.22 -3.27
CA ASP A 65 8.92 -19.12 -2.90
C ASP A 65 8.32 -20.32 -2.18
N ARG A 66 8.09 -21.39 -2.93
CA ARG A 66 7.45 -22.61 -2.43
C ARG A 66 8.33 -23.38 -1.46
N THR A 67 9.64 -23.31 -1.63
CA THR A 67 10.62 -24.00 -0.78
C THR A 67 10.55 -23.47 0.64
N ASN A 68 10.51 -22.15 0.79
CA ASN A 68 10.40 -21.51 2.10
C ASN A 68 8.97 -21.13 2.47
N GLN A 69 7.97 -21.57 1.70
CA GLN A 69 6.54 -21.25 1.88
C GLN A 69 6.25 -19.75 2.03
N ARG A 70 6.97 -18.90 1.27
CA ARG A 70 6.83 -17.44 1.27
C ARG A 70 6.04 -16.97 0.05
N TYR A 71 5.22 -15.96 0.28
CA TYR A 71 4.36 -15.29 -0.68
C TYR A 71 4.39 -13.79 -0.37
N VAL A 72 4.47 -12.99 -1.44
CA VAL A 72 4.25 -11.55 -1.40
C VAL A 72 3.34 -11.21 -2.56
N GLY A 73 2.22 -10.55 -2.28
CA GLY A 73 1.27 -10.10 -3.30
C GLY A 73 1.00 -8.61 -3.15
N LEU A 74 0.97 -7.89 -4.26
CA LEU A 74 0.55 -6.49 -4.33
C LEU A 74 -0.95 -6.41 -4.55
N ASP A 75 -1.63 -5.55 -3.79
CA ASP A 75 -3.07 -5.36 -3.91
C ASP A 75 -3.44 -4.28 -4.94
N ASN A 76 -3.84 -4.71 -6.13
CA ASN A 76 -4.31 -3.84 -7.20
C ASN A 76 -5.84 -3.86 -7.36
N ARG A 77 -6.60 -3.91 -6.27
CA ARG A 77 -8.07 -3.85 -6.32
C ARG A 77 -8.59 -2.42 -6.18
N PRO A 78 -9.80 -2.12 -6.68
CA PRO A 78 -10.48 -0.86 -6.39
C PRO A 78 -10.54 -0.57 -4.88
N GLY A 79 -10.28 0.68 -4.50
CA GLY A 79 -10.19 1.08 -3.10
C GLY A 79 -8.96 0.58 -2.33
N ARG A 80 -8.00 -0.10 -2.97
CA ARG A 80 -6.72 -0.52 -2.35
C ARG A 80 -5.52 0.24 -2.90
N VAL A 81 -5.73 0.94 -4.01
CA VAL A 81 -4.74 1.80 -4.65
C VAL A 81 -5.26 3.23 -4.65
N ALA A 82 -4.38 4.18 -4.34
CA ALA A 82 -4.67 5.61 -4.44
C ALA A 82 -3.49 6.31 -5.12
N THR A 83 -3.77 7.39 -5.84
CA THR A 83 -2.75 8.28 -6.40
C THR A 83 -3.02 9.72 -5.98
N GLY A 84 -1.93 10.46 -5.80
CA GLY A 84 -1.92 11.87 -5.42
C GLY A 84 -0.50 12.32 -5.09
N ASP A 85 -0.24 13.62 -5.19
CA ASP A 85 1.05 14.22 -4.82
C ASP A 85 1.25 14.09 -3.30
N LEU A 86 2.20 13.27 -2.85
CA LEU A 86 2.46 13.02 -1.43
C LEU A 86 3.67 13.78 -0.90
N ASP A 87 4.67 14.05 -1.74
CA ASP A 87 5.89 14.76 -1.34
C ASP A 87 5.90 16.24 -1.69
N GLY A 88 4.91 16.73 -2.44
CA GLY A 88 4.70 18.13 -2.80
C GLY A 88 5.50 18.58 -4.02
N ASP A 89 5.97 17.68 -4.87
CA ASP A 89 6.70 18.03 -6.09
C ASP A 89 5.80 18.36 -7.29
N GLY A 90 4.48 18.28 -7.11
CA GLY A 90 3.49 18.52 -8.15
C GLY A 90 3.25 17.33 -9.09
N ILE A 91 3.94 16.21 -8.87
CA ILE A 91 3.78 14.96 -9.60
C ILE A 91 2.99 13.99 -8.73
N SER A 92 2.01 13.30 -9.33
CA SER A 92 1.22 12.32 -8.59
C SER A 92 2.08 11.11 -8.21
N ASP A 93 2.05 10.69 -6.96
CA ASP A 93 2.59 9.42 -6.47
C ASP A 93 1.52 8.34 -6.44
N ILE A 94 1.93 7.10 -6.14
CA ILE A 94 1.03 5.95 -6.00
C ILE A 94 1.18 5.28 -4.64
N VAL A 95 0.07 4.79 -4.08
CA VAL A 95 0.03 4.02 -2.83
C VAL A 95 -0.71 2.73 -3.07
N THR A 96 -0.18 1.63 -2.55
CA THR A 96 -0.80 0.30 -2.59
C THR A 96 -0.42 -0.48 -1.33
N LEU A 97 -0.88 -1.72 -1.26
CA LEU A 97 -0.65 -2.62 -0.15
C LEU A 97 0.14 -3.84 -0.62
N LEU A 98 0.96 -4.39 0.27
CA LEU A 98 1.56 -5.71 0.11
C LEU A 98 0.95 -6.65 1.14
N THR A 99 0.60 -7.86 0.73
CA THR A 99 0.29 -8.97 1.62
C THR A 99 1.47 -9.93 1.63
N THR A 100 1.97 -10.26 2.81
CA THR A 100 3.10 -11.17 2.96
C THR A 100 2.76 -12.30 3.93
N ASN A 101 3.24 -13.51 3.65
CA ASN A 101 3.46 -14.49 4.71
C ASN A 101 4.97 -14.74 4.86
N THR A 102 5.39 -15.00 6.10
CA THR A 102 6.75 -15.44 6.39
C THR A 102 6.66 -16.92 6.72
N GLY A 103 6.96 -17.77 5.73
CA GLY A 103 6.80 -19.21 5.84
C GLY A 103 7.42 -19.79 7.12
N GLY A 104 6.76 -20.79 7.68
CA GLY A 104 6.98 -21.28 9.05
C GLY A 104 6.10 -20.63 10.12
N SER A 105 5.51 -19.45 9.87
CA SER A 105 4.47 -18.85 10.74
C SER A 105 3.08 -18.90 10.08
N SER A 106 2.00 -18.87 10.87
CA SER A 106 0.64 -18.73 10.34
C SER A 106 0.27 -17.29 9.95
N GLY A 107 1.12 -16.31 10.27
CA GLY A 107 0.82 -14.88 10.13
C GLY A 107 0.74 -14.44 8.67
N VAL A 108 -0.25 -13.60 8.38
CA VAL A 108 -0.42 -12.93 7.09
C VAL A 108 -0.43 -11.43 7.37
N TYR A 109 0.67 -10.77 7.03
CA TYR A 109 0.85 -9.36 7.32
C TYR A 109 0.45 -8.50 6.13
N THR A 110 -0.22 -7.40 6.41
CA THR A 110 -0.49 -6.35 5.43
C THR A 110 0.48 -5.19 5.65
N HIS A 111 1.02 -4.67 4.57
CA HIS A 111 1.94 -3.53 4.57
C HIS A 111 1.42 -2.42 3.67
N LEU A 112 1.62 -1.16 4.05
CA LEU A 112 1.39 0.00 3.21
C LEU A 112 2.70 0.41 2.54
N VAL A 113 2.66 0.68 1.23
CA VAL A 113 3.82 1.14 0.48
C VAL A 113 3.47 2.28 -0.46
N VAL A 114 4.38 3.27 -0.53
CA VAL A 114 4.30 4.39 -1.47
C VAL A 114 5.29 4.14 -2.60
N GLY A 115 4.89 4.38 -3.84
CA GLY A 115 5.76 4.52 -4.99
C GLY A 115 5.90 5.99 -5.35
N LEU A 116 7.09 6.56 -5.15
CA LEU A 116 7.40 7.95 -5.47
C LEU A 116 7.69 8.09 -6.96
N GLN A 117 7.02 9.02 -7.64
CA GLN A 117 7.27 9.27 -9.06
C GLN A 117 8.53 10.12 -9.24
N ARG A 118 9.52 9.62 -9.98
CA ARG A 118 10.79 10.30 -10.27
C ARG A 118 11.15 10.16 -11.74
N GLY A 119 10.84 11.20 -12.52
CA GLY A 119 10.97 11.15 -13.98
C GLY A 119 10.10 10.03 -14.55
N GLU A 120 10.69 9.06 -15.23
CA GLU A 120 9.98 7.90 -15.79
C GLU A 120 9.85 6.72 -14.81
N ARG A 121 10.47 6.81 -13.63
CA ARG A 121 10.56 5.69 -12.67
C ARG A 121 9.65 5.89 -11.46
N VAL A 122 9.11 4.79 -10.94
CA VAL A 122 8.47 4.72 -9.63
C VAL A 122 9.44 4.07 -8.64
N ILE A 123 9.79 4.79 -7.58
CA ILE A 123 10.69 4.32 -6.53
C ILE A 123 9.86 3.93 -5.30
N PRO A 124 9.73 2.64 -4.97
CA PRO A 124 9.00 2.24 -3.78
C PRO A 124 9.75 2.65 -2.51
N THR A 125 9.01 3.16 -1.53
CA THR A 125 9.51 3.37 -0.17
C THR A 125 9.64 2.04 0.56
N VAL A 126 10.30 2.07 1.73
CA VAL A 126 10.21 0.95 2.68
C VAL A 126 8.74 0.79 3.10
N PRO A 127 8.12 -0.38 2.90
CA PRO A 127 6.76 -0.64 3.36
C PRO A 127 6.68 -0.58 4.88
N ILE A 128 5.54 -0.16 5.40
CA ILE A 128 5.24 -0.19 6.83
C ILE A 128 4.18 -1.24 7.13
N THR A 129 4.37 -1.99 8.21
CA THR A 129 3.43 -3.04 8.62
C THR A 129 2.17 -2.42 9.24
N LEU A 130 1.01 -2.74 8.67
CA LEU A 130 -0.29 -2.38 9.24
C LEU A 130 -0.74 -3.37 10.34
N GLY A 131 -0.32 -4.64 10.23
CA GLY A 131 -0.55 -5.68 11.22
C GLY A 131 -0.76 -7.08 10.62
N ASP A 132 -0.99 -8.07 11.49
CA ASP A 132 -1.41 -9.43 11.12
C ASP A 132 -2.92 -9.47 10.86
N ARG A 133 -3.33 -10.06 9.73
CA ARG A 133 -4.73 -10.25 9.26
C ARG A 133 -5.63 -9.02 9.32
N VAL A 134 -5.04 -7.83 9.12
CA VAL A 134 -5.77 -6.57 9.03
C VAL A 134 -6.68 -6.56 7.80
N GLN A 135 -7.93 -6.17 7.97
CA GLN A 135 -8.86 -6.01 6.85
C GLN A 135 -8.87 -4.56 6.39
N VAL A 136 -8.10 -4.24 5.34
CA VAL A 136 -8.15 -2.90 4.74
C VAL A 136 -9.47 -2.72 4.02
N GLN A 137 -10.19 -1.64 4.34
CA GLN A 137 -11.47 -1.26 3.74
C GLN A 137 -11.28 -0.24 2.62
N SER A 138 -10.38 0.73 2.83
CA SER A 138 -10.02 1.70 1.81
C SER A 138 -8.65 2.33 2.03
N VAL A 139 -8.05 2.80 0.94
CA VAL A 139 -6.86 3.66 0.93
C VAL A 139 -7.22 4.94 0.17
N ARG A 140 -6.96 6.11 0.77
CA ARG A 140 -7.20 7.42 0.17
C ARG A 140 -6.01 8.34 0.39
N ILE A 141 -5.85 9.33 -0.47
CA ILE A 141 -4.91 10.44 -0.28
C ILE A 141 -5.71 11.73 -0.13
N GLN A 142 -5.44 12.46 0.96
CA GLN A 142 -6.05 13.77 1.23
C GLN A 142 -5.03 14.65 1.95
N ASP A 143 -4.87 15.90 1.49
CA ASP A 143 -3.96 16.87 2.10
C ASP A 143 -2.52 16.33 2.30
N ARG A 144 -2.01 15.60 1.29
CA ARG A 144 -0.71 14.89 1.29
C ARG A 144 -0.55 13.85 2.40
N LYS A 145 -1.66 13.36 2.94
CA LYS A 145 -1.72 12.27 3.91
C LYS A 145 -2.39 11.06 3.27
N ILE A 146 -1.95 9.89 3.66
CA ILE A 146 -2.57 8.62 3.30
C ILE A 146 -3.51 8.23 4.43
N LEU A 147 -4.79 8.11 4.13
CA LEU A 147 -5.82 7.67 5.07
C LEU A 147 -6.15 6.22 4.72
N VAL A 148 -5.94 5.32 5.68
CA VAL A 148 -6.22 3.89 5.53
C VAL A 148 -7.31 3.51 6.53
N ASP A 149 -8.48 3.16 6.03
CA ASP A 149 -9.56 2.63 6.86
C ASP A 149 -9.35 1.12 6.99
N VAL A 150 -9.21 0.64 8.23
CA VAL A 150 -8.86 -0.76 8.50
C VAL A 150 -9.72 -1.35 9.61
N ILE A 151 -9.89 -2.68 9.58
CA ILE A 151 -10.39 -3.47 10.71
C ILE A 151 -9.21 -4.24 11.29
N VAL A 152 -8.88 -3.97 12.54
CA VAL A 152 -7.78 -4.58 13.30
C VAL A 152 -8.30 -5.39 14.48
N HIS A 153 -7.44 -6.22 15.06
CA HIS A 153 -7.77 -6.96 16.26
C HIS A 153 -7.90 -6.02 17.47
N GLY A 154 -9.02 -6.13 18.18
CA GLY A 154 -9.18 -5.66 19.54
C GLY A 154 -8.57 -6.65 20.54
N GLU A 155 -8.49 -6.22 21.81
CA GLU A 155 -7.89 -7.00 22.90
C GLU A 155 -8.55 -8.38 23.09
N ASN A 156 -9.86 -8.48 22.82
CA ASN A 156 -10.64 -9.70 23.00
C ASN A 156 -10.93 -10.45 21.68
N ASP A 157 -10.37 -10.03 20.56
CA ASP A 157 -10.66 -10.65 19.26
C ASP A 157 -9.90 -11.98 19.09
N PRO A 158 -10.56 -13.04 18.60
CA PRO A 158 -9.85 -14.22 18.11
C PRO A 158 -8.91 -13.86 16.95
N ARG A 159 -7.79 -14.59 16.81
CA ARG A 159 -6.77 -14.37 15.76
C ARG A 159 -7.30 -14.42 14.31
N CYS A 160 -8.47 -15.00 14.07
CA CYS A 160 -9.09 -15.06 12.75
C CYS A 160 -9.91 -13.81 12.40
N CYS A 161 -10.34 -13.05 13.41
CA CYS A 161 -11.62 -12.36 13.35
C CYS A 161 -11.50 -10.98 14.00
N PRO A 162 -10.84 -10.01 13.34
CA PRO A 162 -10.73 -8.64 13.85
C PRO A 162 -12.08 -7.90 13.78
N THR A 163 -12.37 -7.05 14.76
CA THR A 163 -13.65 -6.34 14.89
C THR A 163 -13.51 -4.82 15.02
N VAL A 164 -12.33 -4.30 15.35
CA VAL A 164 -12.13 -2.88 15.66
C VAL A 164 -11.86 -2.07 14.40
N ARG A 165 -12.74 -1.13 14.08
CA ARG A 165 -12.58 -0.20 12.93
C ARG A 165 -11.80 1.03 13.34
N VAL A 166 -10.70 1.32 12.65
CA VAL A 166 -9.89 2.53 12.85
C VAL A 166 -9.50 3.15 11.52
N GLN A 167 -9.23 4.46 11.54
CA GLN A 167 -8.53 5.14 10.46
C GLN A 167 -7.09 5.36 10.88
N GLN A 168 -6.16 4.79 10.12
CA GLN A 168 -4.74 5.06 10.26
C GLN A 168 -4.35 6.14 9.25
N VAL A 169 -3.66 7.17 9.72
CA VAL A 169 -3.23 8.31 8.91
C VAL A 169 -1.72 8.30 8.82
N TYR A 170 -1.19 8.33 7.60
CA TYR A 170 0.23 8.34 7.32
C TYR A 170 0.65 9.58 6.54
N ARG A 171 1.90 10.01 6.74
CA ARG A 171 2.53 11.08 5.93
C ARG A 171 3.96 10.68 5.60
N LEU A 172 4.46 11.16 4.46
CA LEU A 172 5.89 11.07 4.16
C LEU A 172 6.65 11.98 5.14
N GLY A 173 7.61 11.39 5.84
CA GLY A 173 8.61 12.10 6.63
C GLY A 173 9.89 12.29 5.80
N LEU A 174 10.44 13.50 5.87
CA LEU A 174 11.85 13.71 5.54
C LEU A 174 12.66 12.85 6.52
N MET A 175 13.65 12.11 6.01
CA MET A 175 14.72 11.64 6.87
C MET A 175 15.48 12.90 7.28
N SER A 176 15.34 13.37 8.52
CA SER A 176 16.42 14.15 9.11
C SER A 176 17.60 13.19 9.20
N VAL A 177 18.59 13.40 8.33
CA VAL A 177 19.93 12.92 8.62
C VAL A 177 20.40 13.89 9.69
N ASP A 178 20.16 13.56 10.95
CA ASP A 178 20.90 14.21 12.02
C ASP A 178 22.35 13.70 11.85
N GLU A 179 23.24 14.61 11.44
CA GLU A 179 24.69 14.42 11.38
C GLU A 179 25.29 14.09 12.75
#